data_AF-A0A0B2SME4-F1
#
_entry.id   AF-A0A0B2SME4-F1
#
_cell.length_a   1.000
_cell.length_b   1.000
_cell.length_c   1.000
_cell.angle_alpha   90.00
_cell.angle_beta   90.00
_cell.angle_gamma   90.00
#
_symmetry.space_group_name_H-M   'P 1'
#
loop_
_entity.id
_entity.type
_entity.pdbx_description
1 polymer ?
#
loop_
_entity_poly.entity_id
_entity_poly.type
_entity_poly.pdbx_seq_one_letter_code
_entity_poly.pdbx_strand_id
1 'polypeptide(L)'
;MAQNSNTEAQSPPTPEAVNSPIEDMIPEGKMNKPFWARGLDVLGYTLNAFRFSNLSFIDVGSPRSSRIIRLQLNVDETKNLLAGCKSRGIKLCGALAAAGMIAAWTSKCLPNYQREKYAVVTLVDCRSLLDPVLPSNNAGFYHSAILNTHDVCGETETLWELAKKSYTAIVNAMNCNKHFTDMSDLNYLMCKAIENPGLTPSSSLRTALISVFEDPVFDDSAEMLGEFGLEDYVGCASAHGVGPSIAVFDTIRNGKLDCACIYPSPLHSREQIQGLVDHMKRILVEGCNSENQQIEPYSTSEAEQMVI
;
A
#
# COMPACT_ATOMS: atom_id res chain seq x y z
N MET A 1 17.75 -36.78 -55.05
CA MET A 1 17.64 -35.33 -54.80
C MET A 1 16.70 -35.16 -53.61
N ALA A 2 17.00 -34.19 -52.72
CA ALA A 2 16.36 -33.87 -51.42
C ALA A 2 16.78 -34.80 -50.25
N GLN A 3 17.78 -34.43 -49.44
CA GLN A 3 17.83 -33.40 -48.37
C GLN A 3 17.30 -33.92 -47.02
N ASN A 4 18.24 -34.31 -46.15
CA ASN A 4 18.04 -34.45 -44.71
C ASN A 4 17.92 -33.05 -44.10
N SER A 5 16.78 -32.72 -43.52
CA SER A 5 16.63 -31.62 -42.58
C SER A 5 16.63 -32.18 -41.16
N ASN A 6 17.66 -31.81 -40.39
CA ASN A 6 17.71 -31.98 -38.95
C ASN A 6 16.54 -31.23 -38.30
N THR A 7 15.70 -31.97 -37.58
CA THR A 7 14.79 -31.37 -36.60
C THR A 7 15.36 -31.73 -35.23
N GLU A 8 16.11 -30.80 -34.64
CA GLU A 8 16.44 -30.86 -33.22
C GLU A 8 15.13 -30.80 -32.43
N ALA A 9 14.78 -31.92 -31.80
CA ALA A 9 13.75 -31.95 -30.79
C ALA A 9 14.23 -31.09 -29.62
N GLN A 10 13.58 -29.94 -29.42
CA GLN A 10 13.74 -29.15 -28.20
C GLN A 10 13.44 -30.06 -27.01
N SER A 11 14.46 -30.23 -26.15
CA SER A 11 14.31 -30.89 -24.86
C SER A 11 13.19 -30.21 -24.07
N PRO A 12 12.34 -30.98 -23.37
CA PRO A 12 11.34 -30.38 -22.49
C PRO A 12 12.03 -29.50 -21.44
N PRO A 13 11.42 -28.37 -21.03
CA PRO A 13 12.01 -27.52 -20.01
C PRO A 13 12.23 -28.35 -18.74
N THR A 14 13.46 -28.30 -18.22
CA THR A 14 13.86 -28.98 -17.01
C THR A 14 13.01 -28.51 -15.82
N PRO A 15 12.50 -29.42 -14.98
CA PRO A 15 11.60 -29.12 -13.87
C PRO A 15 12.30 -28.46 -12.66
N GLU A 16 13.48 -27.85 -12.82
CA GLU A 16 14.25 -27.22 -11.73
C GLU A 16 13.97 -25.71 -11.54
N ALA A 17 13.21 -25.08 -12.44
CA ALA A 17 12.74 -23.70 -12.24
C ALA A 17 11.47 -23.62 -11.36
N VAL A 18 11.42 -24.44 -10.30
CA VAL A 18 10.37 -24.35 -9.29
C VAL A 18 10.72 -23.18 -8.38
N ASN A 19 10.09 -22.04 -8.64
CA ASN A 19 9.94 -20.85 -7.78
C ASN A 19 10.85 -20.80 -6.54
N SER A 20 12.10 -20.35 -6.73
CA SER A 20 12.96 -19.98 -5.61
C SER A 20 12.28 -18.94 -4.72
N PRO A 21 12.44 -19.01 -3.39
CA PRO A 21 12.03 -17.95 -2.47
C PRO A 21 12.56 -16.60 -2.93
N ILE A 22 11.79 -15.53 -2.73
CA ILE A 22 12.20 -14.17 -3.12
C ILE A 22 13.55 -13.81 -2.50
N GLU A 23 13.82 -14.27 -1.27
CA GLU A 23 15.06 -14.05 -0.54
C GLU A 23 16.29 -14.58 -1.28
N ASP A 24 16.16 -15.71 -1.99
CA ASP A 24 17.24 -16.34 -2.74
C ASP A 24 17.50 -15.65 -4.08
N MET A 25 16.60 -14.75 -4.50
CA MET A 25 16.65 -14.03 -5.77
C MET A 25 17.08 -12.56 -5.59
N ILE A 26 17.45 -12.15 -4.38
CA ILE A 26 17.92 -10.79 -4.11
C ILE A 26 19.36 -10.65 -4.63
N PRO A 27 19.68 -9.60 -5.43
CA PRO A 27 21.02 -9.43 -5.98
C PRO A 27 22.11 -9.39 -4.90
N GLU A 28 23.29 -9.93 -5.23
CA GLU A 28 24.41 -9.99 -4.30
C GLU A 28 24.77 -8.58 -3.76
N GLY A 29 25.01 -8.49 -2.47
CA GLY A 29 25.34 -7.24 -1.79
C GLY A 29 24.14 -6.34 -1.44
N LYS A 30 22.93 -6.61 -1.93
CA LYS A 30 21.72 -5.85 -1.59
C LYS A 30 21.10 -6.25 -0.24
N MET A 31 21.45 -7.41 0.29
CA MET A 31 21.06 -7.88 1.65
C MET A 31 22.09 -7.57 2.74
N ASN A 32 23.17 -6.84 2.42
CA ASN A 32 24.26 -6.61 3.35
C ASN A 32 23.83 -5.77 4.55
N LYS A 33 23.53 -6.45 5.66
CA LYS A 33 23.17 -5.85 6.94
C LYS A 33 23.93 -6.55 8.06
N PRO A 34 24.75 -5.82 8.83
CA PRO A 34 25.46 -6.40 9.98
C PRO A 34 24.49 -7.04 10.97
N PHE A 35 24.88 -8.15 11.58
CA PHE A 35 24.03 -8.90 12.52
C PHE A 35 23.50 -8.05 13.70
N TRP A 36 24.32 -7.13 14.22
CA TRP A 36 23.90 -6.22 15.30
C TRP A 36 22.80 -5.24 14.86
N ALA A 37 22.83 -4.78 13.60
CA ALA A 37 21.78 -3.94 13.05
C ALA A 37 20.47 -4.72 12.91
N ARG A 38 20.53 -6.01 12.53
CA ARG A 38 19.35 -6.90 12.51
C ARG A 38 18.73 -7.04 13.90
N GLY A 39 19.55 -7.29 14.93
CA GLY A 39 19.08 -7.38 16.32
C GLY A 39 18.41 -6.08 16.81
N LEU A 40 18.98 -4.92 16.47
CA LEU A 40 18.39 -3.62 16.80
C LEU A 40 17.06 -3.37 16.08
N ASP A 41 16.96 -3.74 14.80
CA ASP A 41 15.74 -3.53 14.02
C ASP A 41 14.62 -4.47 14.47
N VAL A 42 14.91 -5.74 14.76
CA VAL A 42 13.94 -6.68 15.34
C VAL A 42 13.36 -6.13 16.65
N LEU A 43 14.21 -5.60 17.54
CA LEU A 43 13.79 -4.95 18.77
C LEU A 43 13.02 -3.65 18.50
N GLY A 44 13.48 -2.86 17.54
CA GLY A 44 12.87 -1.60 17.13
C GLY A 44 11.46 -1.81 16.60
N TYR A 45 11.25 -2.75 15.69
CA TYR A 45 9.93 -3.08 15.17
C TYR A 45 9.01 -3.61 16.26
N THR A 46 9.51 -4.52 17.11
CA THR A 46 8.71 -5.09 18.20
C THR A 46 8.28 -4.02 19.21
N LEU A 47 9.20 -3.19 19.69
CA LEU A 47 8.89 -2.16 20.70
C LEU A 47 8.04 -1.03 20.12
N ASN A 48 8.24 -0.67 18.86
CA ASN A 48 7.45 0.37 18.22
C ASN A 48 6.03 -0.11 17.89
N ALA A 49 5.83 -1.40 17.59
CA ALA A 49 4.49 -1.96 17.37
C ALA A 49 3.54 -1.70 18.54
N PHE A 50 4.03 -1.74 19.78
CA PHE A 50 3.23 -1.42 20.98
C PHE A 50 2.95 0.07 21.17
N ARG A 51 3.66 0.95 20.46
CA ARG A 51 3.52 2.42 20.54
C ARG A 51 2.69 3.01 19.41
N PHE A 52 2.26 2.18 18.45
CA PHE A 52 1.49 2.67 17.31
C PHE A 52 0.03 2.90 17.67
N SER A 53 -0.45 4.05 17.24
CA SER A 53 -1.85 4.38 17.21
C SER A 53 -2.56 3.48 16.20
N ASN A 54 -3.61 2.79 16.66
CA ASN A 54 -4.50 1.99 15.82
C ASN A 54 -5.95 2.45 16.00
N LEU A 55 -6.85 1.93 15.15
CA LEU A 55 -8.28 2.03 15.38
C LEU A 55 -8.66 1.27 16.66
N SER A 56 -9.67 1.75 17.38
CA SER A 56 -10.19 1.05 18.55
C SER A 56 -10.68 -0.35 18.17
N PHE A 57 -10.33 -1.36 18.96
CA PHE A 57 -10.80 -2.72 18.77
C PHE A 57 -12.19 -2.89 19.35
N ILE A 58 -13.12 -3.40 18.55
CA ILE A 58 -14.53 -3.60 18.92
C ILE A 58 -14.70 -4.96 19.61
N ASP A 59 -14.26 -6.03 18.96
CA ASP A 59 -14.33 -7.38 19.50
C ASP A 59 -12.99 -8.11 19.32
N VAL A 60 -12.26 -8.21 20.44
CA VAL A 60 -10.99 -8.92 20.45
C VAL A 60 -11.18 -10.43 20.51
N GLY A 61 -12.25 -10.94 21.16
CA GLY A 61 -12.38 -12.32 21.63
C GLY A 61 -13.01 -13.29 20.63
N SER A 62 -13.82 -12.81 19.69
CA SER A 62 -14.50 -13.68 18.72
C SER A 62 -13.57 -14.18 17.60
N PRO A 63 -13.86 -15.34 17.00
CA PRO A 63 -13.17 -15.83 15.81
C PRO A 63 -13.20 -14.79 14.67
N ARG A 64 -12.05 -14.54 14.05
CA ARG A 64 -11.92 -13.51 13.03
C ARG A 64 -12.09 -14.06 11.63
N SER A 65 -12.63 -13.22 10.75
CA SER A 65 -12.71 -13.42 9.32
C SER A 65 -12.36 -12.13 8.58
N SER A 66 -11.89 -12.24 7.35
CA SER A 66 -11.66 -11.06 6.51
C SER A 66 -12.97 -10.58 5.91
N ARG A 67 -13.23 -9.28 6.03
CA ARG A 67 -14.37 -8.61 5.39
C ARG A 67 -13.85 -7.49 4.50
N ILE A 68 -14.71 -7.05 3.58
CA ILE A 68 -14.35 -6.13 2.50
C ILE A 68 -15.29 -4.93 2.49
N ILE A 69 -14.74 -3.74 2.29
CA ILE A 69 -15.44 -2.52 1.89
C ILE A 69 -14.74 -1.97 0.66
N ARG A 70 -15.49 -1.44 -0.31
CA ARG A 70 -14.91 -0.83 -1.51
C ARG A 70 -14.86 0.68 -1.38
N LEU A 71 -13.69 1.25 -1.64
CA LEU A 71 -13.54 2.67 -1.92
C LEU A 71 -13.55 2.82 -3.44
N GLN A 72 -14.55 3.53 -3.98
CA GLN A 72 -14.66 3.75 -5.42
C GLN A 72 -14.74 5.24 -5.74
N LEU A 73 -13.91 5.66 -6.68
CA LEU A 73 -13.96 6.98 -7.28
C LEU A 73 -14.50 6.88 -8.71
N ASN A 74 -15.20 7.91 -9.15
CA ASN A 74 -15.59 8.02 -10.55
C ASN A 74 -14.38 8.40 -11.43
N VAL A 75 -14.58 8.47 -12.75
CA VAL A 75 -13.49 8.73 -13.71
C VAL A 75 -12.84 10.09 -13.49
N ASP A 76 -13.63 11.14 -13.26
CA ASP A 76 -13.13 12.50 -13.07
C ASP A 76 -12.38 12.65 -11.74
N GLU A 77 -12.95 12.12 -10.66
CA GLU A 77 -12.31 12.04 -9.34
C GLU A 77 -10.98 11.29 -9.42
N THR A 78 -10.95 10.15 -10.11
CA THR A 78 -9.74 9.33 -10.28
C THR A 78 -8.68 10.07 -11.10
N LYS A 79 -9.09 10.69 -12.21
CA LYS A 79 -8.20 11.48 -13.06
C LYS A 79 -7.57 12.63 -12.28
N ASN A 80 -8.37 13.35 -11.49
CA ASN A 80 -7.89 14.46 -10.67
C ASN A 80 -6.93 13.98 -9.58
N LEU A 81 -7.24 12.86 -8.91
CA LEU A 81 -6.37 12.26 -7.90
C LEU A 81 -5.01 11.84 -8.48
N LEU A 82 -5.01 11.15 -9.62
CA LEU A 82 -3.78 10.74 -10.31
C LEU A 82 -2.97 11.95 -10.81
N ALA A 83 -3.63 12.98 -11.31
CA ALA A 83 -2.99 14.24 -11.69
C ALA A 83 -2.35 14.95 -10.49
N GLY A 84 -3.05 14.99 -9.35
CA GLY A 84 -2.56 15.56 -8.09
C GLY A 84 -1.35 14.81 -7.52
N CYS A 85 -1.32 13.47 -7.66
CA CYS A 85 -0.14 12.66 -7.33
C CYS A 85 1.03 12.98 -8.27
N LYS A 86 0.78 13.01 -9.58
CA LYS A 86 1.80 13.26 -10.62
C LYS A 86 2.44 14.64 -10.47
N SER A 87 1.66 15.70 -10.26
CA SER A 87 2.18 17.07 -10.11
C SER A 87 3.13 17.22 -8.91
N ARG A 88 3.01 16.33 -7.92
CA ARG A 88 3.81 16.29 -6.69
C ARG A 88 4.98 15.32 -6.74
N GLY A 89 5.10 14.55 -7.81
CA GLY A 89 6.10 13.49 -7.94
C GLY A 89 5.90 12.36 -6.93
N ILE A 90 4.64 12.05 -6.57
CA ILE A 90 4.31 10.95 -5.66
C ILE A 90 3.43 9.91 -6.38
N LYS A 91 3.44 8.67 -5.88
CA LYS A 91 2.53 7.62 -6.32
C LYS A 91 1.22 7.62 -5.53
N LEU A 92 0.18 6.99 -6.08
CA LEU A 92 -1.16 6.87 -5.48
C LEU A 92 -1.12 6.31 -4.04
N CYS A 93 -0.21 5.38 -3.78
CA CYS A 93 0.00 4.77 -2.47
C CYS A 93 0.24 5.79 -1.35
N GLY A 94 0.95 6.89 -1.64
CA GLY A 94 1.18 7.97 -0.68
C GLY A 94 -0.11 8.70 -0.31
N ALA A 95 -0.97 8.97 -1.30
CA ALA A 95 -2.26 9.61 -1.07
C ALA A 95 -3.23 8.70 -0.30
N LEU A 96 -3.29 7.40 -0.64
CA LEU A 96 -4.10 6.41 0.07
C LEU A 96 -3.67 6.25 1.53
N ALA A 97 -2.35 6.16 1.78
CA ALA A 97 -1.80 6.06 3.13
C ALA A 97 -2.13 7.32 3.96
N ALA A 98 -1.92 8.51 3.39
CA ALA A 98 -2.22 9.77 4.05
C ALA A 98 -3.72 9.92 4.38
N ALA A 99 -4.60 9.62 3.42
CA ALA A 99 -6.04 9.63 3.65
C ALA A 99 -6.44 8.66 4.76
N GLY A 100 -5.87 7.45 4.79
CA GLY A 100 -6.09 6.47 5.85
C GLY A 100 -5.68 6.98 7.23
N MET A 101 -4.50 7.60 7.35
CA MET A 101 -4.01 8.16 8.61
C MET A 101 -4.85 9.35 9.10
N ILE A 102 -5.21 10.29 8.22
CA ILE A 102 -6.05 11.45 8.55
C ILE A 102 -7.46 11.00 8.95
N ALA A 103 -8.04 10.06 8.20
CA ALA A 103 -9.35 9.50 8.52
C ALA A 103 -9.34 8.79 9.88
N ALA A 104 -8.29 8.01 10.18
CA ALA A 104 -8.14 7.33 11.46
C ALA A 104 -7.96 8.31 12.63
N TRP A 105 -7.13 9.35 12.46
CA TRP A 105 -6.95 10.40 13.47
C TRP A 105 -8.27 11.10 13.78
N THR A 106 -8.99 11.51 12.72
CA THR A 106 -10.25 12.24 12.88
C THR A 106 -11.34 11.37 13.50
N SER A 107 -11.37 10.08 13.19
CA SER A 107 -12.37 9.14 13.74
C SER A 107 -12.30 9.01 15.28
N LYS A 108 -11.16 9.37 15.88
CA LYS A 108 -10.96 9.34 17.33
C LYS A 108 -11.47 10.60 18.06
N CYS A 109 -11.88 11.65 17.34
CA CYS A 109 -12.36 12.92 17.91
C CYS A 109 -11.44 13.48 19.01
N LEU A 110 -10.12 13.41 18.78
CA LEU A 110 -9.11 13.84 19.74
C LEU A 110 -9.04 15.39 19.79
N PRO A 111 -8.56 15.97 20.91
CA PRO A 111 -8.24 17.39 20.95
C PRO A 111 -7.21 17.76 19.88
N ASN A 112 -7.30 18.98 19.32
CA ASN A 112 -6.51 19.41 18.16
C ASN A 112 -4.98 19.40 18.38
N TYR A 113 -4.53 19.44 19.64
CA TYR A 113 -3.12 19.35 20.00
C TYR A 113 -2.61 17.91 20.13
N GLN A 114 -3.48 16.91 20.12
CA GLN A 114 -3.10 15.53 20.32
C GLN A 114 -2.54 14.93 19.03
N ARG A 115 -1.28 14.49 19.13
CA ARG A 115 -0.57 13.79 18.06
C ARG A 115 -0.70 12.29 18.24
N GLU A 116 -0.94 11.60 17.14
CA GLU A 116 -0.95 10.14 17.08
C GLU A 116 0.13 9.66 16.11
N LYS A 117 0.74 8.52 16.41
CA LYS A 117 1.80 7.94 15.58
C LYS A 117 1.27 6.70 14.87
N TYR A 118 1.03 6.82 13.58
CA TYR A 118 0.51 5.73 12.75
C TYR A 118 1.63 5.01 12.01
N ALA A 119 1.51 3.69 11.94
CA ALA A 119 2.35 2.84 11.10
C ALA A 119 1.66 2.55 9.77
N VAL A 120 2.43 2.61 8.68
CA VAL A 120 2.01 2.31 7.30
C VAL A 120 2.95 1.25 6.75
N VAL A 121 2.38 0.21 6.13
CA VAL A 121 3.13 -0.78 5.36
C VAL A 121 2.92 -0.50 3.88
N THR A 122 4.01 -0.37 3.12
CA THR A 122 3.95 -0.32 1.66
C THR A 122 4.55 -1.59 1.09
N LEU A 123 3.78 -2.27 0.23
CA LEU A 123 4.22 -3.46 -0.50
C LEU A 123 4.81 -3.04 -1.84
N VAL A 124 6.08 -3.37 -2.05
CA VAL A 124 6.86 -3.04 -3.26
C VAL A 124 7.04 -4.30 -4.08
N ASP A 125 6.59 -4.31 -5.33
CA ASP A 125 6.85 -5.42 -6.25
C ASP A 125 8.36 -5.45 -6.59
N CYS A 126 9.03 -6.51 -6.14
CA CYS A 126 10.47 -6.63 -6.29
C CYS A 126 10.87 -7.31 -7.60
N ARG A 127 9.95 -7.84 -8.42
CA ARG A 127 10.29 -8.65 -9.62
C ARG A 127 11.31 -8.01 -10.55
N SER A 128 11.21 -6.70 -10.77
CA SER A 128 12.14 -5.93 -11.61
C SER A 128 13.50 -5.65 -10.97
N LEU A 129 13.63 -5.92 -9.66
CA LEU A 129 14.80 -5.68 -8.82
C LEU A 129 15.53 -6.98 -8.43
N LEU A 130 14.98 -8.15 -8.77
CA LEU A 130 15.58 -9.46 -8.49
C LEU A 130 16.63 -9.85 -9.54
N ASP A 131 17.46 -10.83 -9.20
CA ASP A 131 18.43 -11.45 -10.10
C ASP A 131 18.25 -12.98 -10.10
N PRO A 132 17.71 -13.59 -11.18
CA PRO A 132 17.28 -12.93 -12.42
C PRO A 132 16.00 -12.10 -12.25
N VAL A 133 15.84 -11.08 -13.09
CA VAL A 133 14.60 -10.30 -13.20
C VAL A 133 13.44 -11.22 -13.58
N LEU A 134 12.32 -11.07 -12.87
CA LEU A 134 11.12 -11.86 -13.10
C LEU A 134 10.08 -11.13 -13.95
N PRO A 135 9.39 -11.82 -14.87
CA PRO A 135 8.26 -11.24 -15.58
C PRO A 135 7.04 -11.10 -14.66
N SER A 136 6.15 -10.16 -14.96
CA SER A 136 4.94 -9.87 -14.16
C SER A 136 3.96 -11.03 -14.08
N ASN A 137 3.95 -11.92 -15.08
CA ASN A 137 3.13 -13.12 -15.11
C ASN A 137 3.72 -14.28 -14.29
N ASN A 138 4.89 -14.12 -13.66
CA ASN A 138 5.43 -15.16 -12.80
C ASN A 138 4.61 -15.29 -11.52
N ALA A 139 4.12 -16.49 -11.26
CA ALA A 139 3.20 -16.79 -10.18
C ALA A 139 3.94 -16.87 -8.84
N GLY A 140 3.57 -15.99 -7.91
CA GLY A 140 4.13 -15.98 -6.56
C GLY A 140 3.99 -14.62 -5.87
N PHE A 141 4.35 -14.59 -4.59
CA PHE A 141 4.38 -13.36 -3.80
C PHE A 141 5.80 -12.78 -3.81
N TYR A 142 6.05 -11.89 -4.77
CA TYR A 142 7.35 -11.23 -4.96
C TYR A 142 7.35 -9.79 -4.46
N HIS A 143 6.56 -9.51 -3.42
CA HIS A 143 6.51 -8.19 -2.80
C HIS A 143 7.36 -8.16 -1.52
N SER A 144 8.04 -7.05 -1.30
CA SER A 144 8.63 -6.73 0.00
C SER A 144 7.79 -5.69 0.74
N ALA A 145 7.74 -5.82 2.06
CA ALA A 145 7.09 -4.85 2.94
C ALA A 145 8.08 -3.81 3.46
N ILE A 146 7.79 -2.53 3.27
CA ILE A 146 8.46 -1.42 3.95
C ILE A 146 7.51 -0.86 5.01
N LEU A 147 7.93 -0.91 6.27
CA LEU A 147 7.20 -0.31 7.39
C LEU A 147 7.75 1.08 7.69
N ASN A 148 6.89 2.10 7.59
CA ASN A 148 7.19 3.48 7.97
C ASN A 148 6.20 3.98 9.02
N THR A 149 6.60 5.00 9.77
CA THR A 149 5.76 5.60 10.81
C THR A 149 5.64 7.10 10.63
N HIS A 150 4.44 7.64 10.84
CA HIS A 150 4.16 9.06 10.69
C HIS A 150 3.38 9.58 11.88
N ASP A 151 3.88 10.66 12.46
CA ASP A 151 3.14 11.48 13.41
C ASP A 151 2.11 12.33 12.65
N VAL A 152 0.86 12.30 13.11
CA VAL A 152 -0.27 13.04 12.53
C VAL A 152 -0.94 13.92 13.58
N CYS A 153 -1.26 15.16 13.18
CA CYS A 153 -1.89 16.19 13.99
C CYS A 153 -2.93 16.95 13.13
N GLY A 154 -4.20 16.89 13.50
CA GLY A 154 -5.31 17.07 12.54
C GLY A 154 -5.62 18.47 12.01
N GLU A 155 -5.08 19.55 12.57
CA GLU A 155 -5.30 20.90 12.01
C GLU A 155 -4.19 21.38 11.07
N THR A 156 -3.00 20.74 11.10
CA THR A 156 -1.82 21.29 10.40
C THR A 156 -1.35 20.48 9.20
N GLU A 157 -1.74 19.21 9.09
CA GLU A 157 -1.28 18.37 7.98
C GLU A 157 -2.38 18.20 6.93
N THR A 158 -2.15 18.78 5.76
CA THR A 158 -2.99 18.54 4.58
C THR A 158 -2.76 17.14 4.01
N LEU A 159 -3.71 16.64 3.21
CA LEU A 159 -3.57 15.37 2.47
C LEU A 159 -2.21 15.29 1.76
N TRP A 160 -1.86 16.34 1.02
CA TRP A 160 -0.71 16.31 0.12
C TRP A 160 0.63 16.44 0.84
N GLU A 161 0.69 17.18 1.95
CA GLU A 161 1.88 17.24 2.79
C GLU A 161 2.18 15.88 3.41
N LEU A 162 1.16 15.24 4.00
CA LEU A 162 1.31 13.92 4.60
C LEU A 162 1.58 12.85 3.55
N ALA A 163 0.95 12.93 2.37
CA ALA A 163 1.19 12.01 1.26
C ALA A 163 2.63 12.13 0.74
N LYS A 164 3.15 13.35 0.59
CA LYS A 164 4.53 13.60 0.18
C LYS A 164 5.53 13.11 1.23
N LYS A 165 5.27 13.37 2.51
CA LYS A 165 6.08 12.87 3.64
C LYS A 165 6.11 11.34 3.66
N SER A 166 4.96 10.69 3.49
CA SER A 166 4.85 9.24 3.47
C SER A 166 5.56 8.62 2.27
N TYR A 167 5.33 9.14 1.06
CA TYR A 167 5.98 8.65 -0.15
C TYR A 167 7.50 8.87 -0.13
N THR A 168 7.96 10.04 0.34
CA THR A 168 9.41 10.33 0.48
C THR A 168 10.09 9.34 1.43
N ALA A 169 9.43 8.95 2.52
CA ALA A 169 9.96 7.95 3.44
C ALA A 169 10.13 6.57 2.77
N ILE A 170 9.18 6.17 1.92
CA ILE A 170 9.24 4.93 1.13
C ILE A 170 10.41 4.99 0.15
N VAL A 171 10.51 6.05 -0.65
CA VAL A 171 11.60 6.23 -1.62
C VAL A 171 12.97 6.22 -0.94
N ASN A 172 13.12 6.91 0.19
CA ASN A 172 14.36 6.90 0.96
C ASN A 172 14.70 5.50 1.50
N ALA A 173 13.70 4.77 1.99
CA ALA A 173 13.88 3.38 2.43
C ALA A 173 14.34 2.49 1.27
N MET A 174 13.74 2.65 0.08
CA MET A 174 14.12 1.91 -1.13
C MET A 174 15.55 2.24 -1.59
N ASN A 175 15.93 3.52 -1.57
CA ASN A 175 17.29 3.97 -1.90
C ASN A 175 18.34 3.37 -0.96
N CYS A 176 17.96 3.08 0.28
CA CYS A 176 18.80 2.39 1.27
C CYS A 176 18.68 0.85 1.20
N ASN A 177 18.02 0.29 0.19
CA ASN A 177 17.72 -1.14 0.01
C ASN A 177 16.91 -1.77 1.16
N LYS A 178 16.12 -1.00 1.93
CA LYS A 178 15.35 -1.53 3.06
C LYS A 178 14.33 -2.60 2.68
N HIS A 179 13.79 -2.52 1.47
CA HIS A 179 12.94 -3.59 0.91
C HIS A 179 13.67 -4.95 0.83
N PHE A 180 14.99 -4.98 0.82
CA PHE A 180 15.75 -6.23 0.89
C PHE A 180 16.35 -6.47 2.27
N THR A 181 16.99 -5.46 2.86
CA THR A 181 17.72 -5.64 4.11
C THR A 181 16.83 -5.91 5.31
N ASP A 182 15.57 -5.46 5.27
CA ASP A 182 14.62 -5.65 6.37
C ASP A 182 13.67 -6.85 6.13
N MET A 183 13.69 -7.45 4.93
CA MET A 183 12.79 -8.54 4.54
C MET A 183 12.89 -9.73 5.50
N SER A 184 14.11 -10.22 5.77
CA SER A 184 14.31 -11.35 6.67
C SER A 184 13.85 -11.06 8.11
N ASP A 185 14.11 -9.83 8.58
CA ASP A 185 13.79 -9.41 9.94
C ASP A 185 12.27 -9.31 10.12
N LEU A 186 11.58 -8.71 9.13
CA LEU A 186 10.12 -8.60 9.12
C LEU A 186 9.44 -9.96 8.93
N ASN A 187 9.93 -10.82 8.03
CA ASN A 187 9.39 -12.17 7.84
C ASN A 187 9.53 -12.99 9.12
N TYR A 188 10.70 -12.95 9.77
CA TYR A 188 10.92 -13.60 11.07
C TYR A 188 9.94 -13.11 12.14
N LEU A 189 9.78 -11.79 12.28
CA LEU A 189 8.85 -11.20 13.24
C LEU A 189 7.40 -11.59 12.98
N MET A 190 6.98 -11.59 11.71
CA MET A 190 5.64 -11.99 11.32
C MET A 190 5.38 -13.47 11.63
N CYS A 191 6.33 -14.36 11.30
CA CYS A 191 6.25 -15.78 11.67
C CYS A 191 6.13 -15.94 13.19
N LYS A 192 6.95 -15.23 13.98
CA LYS A 192 6.87 -15.30 15.45
C LYS A 192 5.55 -14.80 16.00
N ALA A 193 4.98 -13.74 15.41
CA ALA A 193 3.68 -13.24 15.81
C ALA A 193 2.55 -14.24 15.47
N ILE A 194 2.63 -14.93 14.33
CA ILE A 194 1.68 -15.97 13.92
C ILE A 194 1.78 -17.22 14.82
N GLU A 195 3.00 -17.66 15.13
CA GLU A 195 3.26 -18.80 16.02
C GLU A 195 2.85 -18.55 17.47
N ASN A 196 2.78 -17.28 17.88
CA ASN A 196 2.51 -16.87 19.26
C ASN A 196 1.29 -15.92 19.33
N PRO A 197 0.09 -16.40 18.98
CA PRO A 197 -1.13 -15.59 18.98
C PRO A 197 -1.44 -14.95 20.35
N GLY A 198 -0.96 -15.56 21.43
CA GLY A 198 -1.10 -15.05 22.81
C GLY A 198 -0.22 -13.83 23.16
N LEU A 199 0.65 -13.34 22.27
CA LEU A 199 1.46 -12.13 22.51
C LEU A 199 0.62 -10.85 22.71
N THR A 200 -0.66 -10.89 22.31
CA THR A 200 -1.64 -9.85 22.61
C THR A 200 -2.94 -10.49 23.06
N PRO A 201 -3.77 -9.80 23.88
CA PRO A 201 -5.11 -10.28 24.19
C PRO A 201 -5.84 -10.67 22.91
N SER A 202 -6.23 -11.94 22.86
CA SER A 202 -6.95 -12.56 21.75
C SER A 202 -6.28 -12.45 20.37
N SER A 203 -4.96 -12.32 20.27
CA SER A 203 -4.23 -12.14 18.99
C SER A 203 -4.52 -10.81 18.27
N SER A 204 -4.98 -9.78 18.97
CA SER A 204 -5.42 -8.51 18.38
C SER A 204 -4.31 -7.65 17.77
N LEU A 205 -3.03 -8.02 17.92
CA LEU A 205 -1.87 -7.28 17.43
C LEU A 205 -2.07 -6.78 15.99
N ARG A 206 -2.08 -5.45 15.81
CA ARG A 206 -2.00 -4.80 14.51
C ARG A 206 -0.61 -4.23 14.33
N THR A 207 0.08 -4.65 13.28
CA THR A 207 1.46 -4.22 13.00
C THR A 207 1.51 -2.85 12.34
N ALA A 208 0.39 -2.42 11.75
CA ALA A 208 0.21 -1.12 11.13
C ALA A 208 -1.26 -0.70 11.14
N LEU A 209 -1.52 0.59 10.93
CA LEU A 209 -2.87 1.06 10.65
C LEU A 209 -3.32 0.56 9.28
N ILE A 210 -2.52 0.83 8.24
CA ILE A 210 -2.89 0.63 6.84
C ILE A 210 -1.75 -0.02 6.08
N SER A 211 -2.08 -0.94 5.16
CA SER A 211 -1.16 -1.39 4.12
C SER A 211 -1.64 -0.98 2.73
N VAL A 212 -0.72 -0.55 1.87
CA VAL A 212 -0.96 -0.15 0.47
C VAL A 212 0.08 -0.80 -0.45
N PHE A 213 -0.21 -0.92 -1.74
CA PHE A 213 0.77 -1.33 -2.75
C PHE A 213 1.44 -0.09 -3.34
N GLU A 214 2.74 -0.17 -3.65
CA GLU A 214 3.47 0.98 -4.21
C GLU A 214 2.88 1.40 -5.56
N ASP A 215 2.64 0.43 -6.43
CA ASP A 215 2.12 0.61 -7.78
C ASP A 215 0.69 0.06 -7.87
N PRO A 216 -0.26 0.86 -8.39
CA PRO A 216 -1.62 0.38 -8.64
C PRO A 216 -1.64 -0.64 -9.76
N VAL A 217 -2.59 -1.57 -9.70
CA VAL A 217 -2.91 -2.44 -10.84
C VAL A 217 -3.75 -1.65 -11.83
N PHE A 218 -3.37 -1.65 -13.11
CA PHE A 218 -4.20 -1.12 -14.20
C PHE A 218 -4.89 -2.29 -14.91
N ASP A 219 -6.21 -2.20 -15.03
CA ASP A 219 -7.03 -3.19 -15.71
C ASP A 219 -7.97 -2.51 -16.71
N ASP A 220 -7.64 -2.65 -17.99
CA ASP A 220 -8.44 -2.19 -19.13
C ASP A 220 -9.13 -3.37 -19.85
N SER A 221 -9.21 -4.55 -19.22
CA SER A 221 -9.74 -5.77 -19.85
C SER A 221 -11.26 -5.90 -19.82
N ALA A 222 -11.99 -4.85 -19.39
CA ALA A 222 -13.42 -4.94 -19.14
C ALA A 222 -14.26 -5.31 -20.37
N GLU A 223 -13.87 -4.88 -21.57
CA GLU A 223 -14.56 -5.26 -22.81
C GLU A 223 -14.46 -6.78 -23.03
N MET A 224 -13.26 -7.33 -22.93
CA MET A 224 -13.00 -8.77 -23.04
C MET A 224 -13.72 -9.56 -21.92
N LEU A 225 -13.64 -9.11 -20.67
CA LEU A 225 -14.28 -9.77 -19.52
C LEU A 225 -15.82 -9.77 -19.64
N GLY A 226 -16.39 -8.70 -20.22
CA GLY A 226 -17.81 -8.61 -20.52
C GLY A 226 -18.29 -9.66 -21.53
N GLU A 227 -17.47 -10.01 -22.53
CA GLU A 227 -17.78 -11.09 -23.47
C GLU A 227 -17.90 -12.45 -22.78
N PHE A 228 -17.17 -12.67 -21.68
CA PHE A 228 -17.26 -13.86 -20.85
C PHE A 228 -18.37 -13.80 -19.79
N GLY A 229 -19.14 -12.71 -19.73
CA GLY A 229 -20.20 -12.50 -18.73
C GLY A 229 -19.69 -12.22 -17.32
N LEU A 230 -18.42 -11.82 -17.15
CA LEU A 230 -17.89 -11.43 -15.84
C LEU A 230 -18.35 -10.01 -15.49
N GLU A 231 -19.24 -9.92 -14.50
CA GLU A 231 -19.84 -8.63 -14.09
C GLU A 231 -18.97 -7.83 -13.11
N ASP A 232 -18.35 -8.51 -12.15
CA ASP A 232 -17.54 -7.89 -11.10
C ASP A 232 -16.58 -8.92 -10.47
N TYR A 233 -15.43 -8.45 -10.02
CA TYR A 233 -14.46 -9.29 -9.31
C TYR A 233 -13.57 -8.45 -8.41
N VAL A 234 -13.08 -9.07 -7.33
CA VAL A 234 -12.17 -8.44 -6.37
C VAL A 234 -10.93 -9.30 -6.21
N GLY A 235 -9.76 -8.69 -6.41
CA GLY A 235 -8.47 -9.30 -6.08
C GLY A 235 -8.00 -8.84 -4.71
N CYS A 236 -7.84 -9.75 -3.76
CA CYS A 236 -7.34 -9.42 -2.43
C CYS A 236 -6.76 -10.63 -1.70
N ALA A 237 -5.95 -10.38 -0.66
CA ALA A 237 -5.52 -11.38 0.30
C ALA A 237 -6.30 -11.27 1.62
N SER A 238 -6.23 -12.33 2.44
CA SER A 238 -6.81 -12.31 3.78
C SER A 238 -6.00 -11.41 4.72
N ALA A 239 -6.71 -10.69 5.60
CA ALA A 239 -6.13 -9.78 6.61
C ALA A 239 -6.65 -10.04 8.04
N HIS A 240 -7.23 -11.23 8.31
CA HIS A 240 -7.81 -11.56 9.62
C HIS A 240 -6.82 -12.13 10.65
N GLY A 241 -5.63 -12.55 10.19
CA GLY A 241 -4.49 -12.90 11.03
C GLY A 241 -3.72 -11.66 11.50
N VAL A 242 -2.43 -11.82 11.84
CA VAL A 242 -1.54 -10.70 12.18
C VAL A 242 -1.32 -9.83 10.94
N GLY A 243 -1.44 -8.51 11.07
CA GLY A 243 -1.32 -7.59 9.94
C GLY A 243 -1.85 -6.19 10.24
N PRO A 244 -2.20 -5.40 9.22
CA PRO A 244 -2.74 -4.06 9.41
C PRO A 244 -4.18 -4.07 9.94
N SER A 245 -4.68 -2.93 10.40
CA SER A 245 -6.12 -2.71 10.63
C SER A 245 -6.92 -2.69 9.33
N ILE A 246 -6.32 -2.18 8.24
CA ILE A 246 -6.92 -2.18 6.90
C ILE A 246 -5.86 -2.43 5.83
N ALA A 247 -6.11 -3.37 4.93
CA ALA A 247 -5.28 -3.62 3.75
C ALA A 247 -6.01 -3.11 2.50
N VAL A 248 -5.37 -2.22 1.75
CA VAL A 248 -5.95 -1.59 0.56
C VAL A 248 -5.33 -2.21 -0.68
N PHE A 249 -6.15 -2.86 -1.50
CA PHE A 249 -5.79 -3.39 -2.81
C PHE A 249 -6.41 -2.49 -3.87
N ASP A 250 -5.63 -1.57 -4.41
CA ASP A 250 -6.05 -0.60 -5.40
C ASP A 250 -5.94 -1.11 -6.84
N THR A 251 -6.99 -0.90 -7.62
CA THR A 251 -7.01 -1.16 -9.06
C THR A 251 -7.61 0.04 -9.78
N ILE A 252 -6.98 0.50 -10.85
CA ILE A 252 -7.57 1.44 -11.81
C ILE A 252 -8.26 0.62 -12.89
N ARG A 253 -9.60 0.59 -12.88
CA ARG A 253 -10.43 -0.16 -13.81
C ARG A 253 -11.20 0.79 -14.71
N ASN A 254 -10.93 0.78 -16.02
CA ASN A 254 -11.55 1.71 -16.97
C ASN A 254 -11.49 3.17 -16.51
N GLY A 255 -10.32 3.59 -16.01
CA GLY A 255 -10.09 4.94 -15.49
C GLY A 255 -10.75 5.25 -14.14
N LYS A 256 -11.35 4.28 -13.45
CA LYS A 256 -11.92 4.44 -12.10
C LYS A 256 -11.04 3.77 -11.06
N LEU A 257 -10.72 4.47 -9.97
CA LEU A 257 -10.09 3.86 -8.81
C LEU A 257 -11.11 3.03 -8.06
N ASP A 258 -10.78 1.75 -7.88
CA ASP A 258 -11.54 0.79 -7.11
C ASP A 258 -10.58 0.07 -6.15
N CYS A 259 -10.70 0.39 -4.86
CA CYS A 259 -9.90 -0.21 -3.82
C CYS A 259 -10.72 -1.20 -3.01
N ALA A 260 -10.27 -2.45 -2.93
CA ALA A 260 -10.76 -3.40 -1.95
C ALA A 260 -10.07 -3.16 -0.61
N CYS A 261 -10.82 -2.67 0.37
CA CYS A 261 -10.35 -2.40 1.72
C CYS A 261 -10.70 -3.60 2.62
N ILE A 262 -9.71 -4.43 2.90
CA ILE A 262 -9.85 -5.67 3.67
C ILE A 262 -9.54 -5.42 5.14
N TYR A 263 -10.37 -5.93 6.04
CA TYR A 263 -10.19 -5.75 7.47
C TYR A 263 -10.56 -7.00 8.29
N PRO A 264 -9.98 -7.18 9.50
CA PRO A 264 -10.35 -8.24 10.42
C PRO A 264 -11.70 -7.93 11.11
N SER A 265 -12.73 -8.73 10.84
CA SER A 265 -14.02 -8.68 11.55
C SER A 265 -14.11 -9.87 12.53
N PRO A 266 -14.66 -9.71 13.75
CA PRO A 266 -15.27 -8.49 14.30
C PRO A 266 -14.30 -7.57 15.07
N LEU A 267 -12.97 -7.76 14.91
CA LEU A 267 -11.97 -6.89 15.54
C LEU A 267 -12.23 -5.41 15.24
N HIS A 268 -12.57 -5.12 14.00
CA HIS A 268 -13.23 -3.89 13.58
C HIS A 268 -14.64 -4.20 13.10
N SER A 269 -15.62 -3.35 13.47
CA SER A 269 -16.98 -3.49 12.97
C SER A 269 -17.11 -2.99 11.53
N ARG A 270 -18.17 -3.39 10.84
CA ARG A 270 -18.46 -2.89 9.49
C ARG A 270 -18.67 -1.38 9.50
N GLU A 271 -19.38 -0.86 10.49
CA GLU A 271 -19.71 0.55 10.64
C GLU A 271 -18.44 1.39 10.86
N GLN A 272 -17.52 0.89 11.69
CA GLN A 272 -16.24 1.54 11.95
C GLN A 272 -15.40 1.65 10.67
N ILE A 273 -15.25 0.57 9.91
CA ILE A 273 -14.43 0.58 8.69
C ILE A 273 -15.14 1.31 7.55
N GLN A 274 -16.47 1.24 7.45
CA GLN A 274 -17.24 2.02 6.47
C GLN A 274 -17.05 3.51 6.72
N GLY A 275 -17.22 3.98 7.97
CA GLY A 275 -17.00 5.38 8.32
C GLY A 275 -15.57 5.83 8.04
N LEU A 276 -14.57 4.97 8.28
CA LEU A 276 -13.18 5.25 7.92
C LEU A 276 -13.00 5.40 6.40
N VAL A 277 -13.50 4.44 5.60
CA VAL A 277 -13.35 4.43 4.14
C VAL A 277 -14.11 5.59 3.48
N ASP A 278 -15.31 5.90 3.95
CA ASP A 278 -16.09 7.04 3.46
C ASP A 278 -15.35 8.36 3.72
N HIS A 279 -14.71 8.47 4.88
CA HIS A 279 -13.90 9.63 5.21
C HIS A 279 -12.61 9.68 4.37
N MET A 280 -11.94 8.55 4.14
CA MET A 280 -10.80 8.50 3.23
C MET A 280 -11.19 8.99 1.83
N LYS A 281 -12.32 8.52 1.30
CA LYS A 281 -12.85 8.97 0.00
C LYS A 281 -13.06 10.48 -0.02
N ARG A 282 -13.70 11.03 1.02
CA ARG A 282 -13.92 12.48 1.13
C ARG A 282 -12.60 13.26 1.11
N ILE A 283 -11.62 12.85 1.92
CA ILE A 283 -10.29 13.48 1.98
C ILE A 283 -9.61 13.48 0.60
N LEU A 284 -9.64 12.35 -0.12
CA LEU A 284 -9.04 12.21 -1.45
C LEU A 284 -9.69 13.15 -2.48
N VAL A 285 -11.03 13.22 -2.48
CA VAL A 285 -11.78 14.07 -3.42
C VAL A 285 -11.65 15.55 -3.08
N GLU A 286 -11.81 15.93 -1.82
CA GLU A 286 -11.69 17.33 -1.36
C GLU A 286 -10.28 17.86 -1.55
N GLY A 287 -9.25 17.06 -1.26
CA GLY A 287 -7.85 17.45 -1.48
C GLY A 287 -7.54 17.81 -2.93
N CYS A 288 -8.26 17.24 -3.90
CA CYS A 288 -8.13 17.62 -5.31
C CYS A 288 -8.89 18.93 -5.64
N ASN A 289 -10.00 19.21 -4.95
CA ASN A 289 -10.85 20.37 -5.22
C ASN A 289 -10.29 21.67 -4.61
N SER A 290 -9.66 21.60 -3.44
CA SER A 290 -9.03 22.76 -2.78
C SER A 290 -7.91 23.39 -3.63
N GLU A 291 -7.36 22.67 -4.60
CA GLU A 291 -6.30 23.16 -5.49
C GLU A 291 -6.84 23.84 -6.74
N ASN A 292 -7.98 23.38 -7.27
CA ASN A 292 -8.63 24.01 -8.41
C ASN A 292 -9.12 25.43 -8.08
N GLN A 293 -9.26 25.77 -6.79
CA GLN A 293 -9.57 27.13 -6.34
C GLN A 293 -8.34 28.02 -6.11
N GLN A 294 -7.13 27.46 -6.05
CA GLN A 294 -5.88 28.23 -5.97
C GLN A 294 -5.29 28.55 -7.37
N ILE A 295 -5.84 27.93 -8.41
CA ILE A 295 -5.48 28.16 -9.81
C ILE A 295 -6.67 28.86 -10.50
N GLU A 296 -7.00 30.08 -10.09
CA GLU A 296 -7.75 30.96 -11.00
C GLU A 296 -6.78 31.61 -12.01
N PRO A 297 -7.17 31.77 -13.28
CA PRO A 297 -6.30 32.32 -14.30
C PRO A 297 -6.02 33.79 -13.98
N TYR A 298 -4.74 34.19 -14.06
CA TYR A 298 -4.36 35.60 -14.14
C TYR A 298 -5.27 36.29 -15.15
N SER A 299 -6.09 37.23 -14.66
CA SER A 299 -6.91 38.09 -15.50
C SER A 299 -6.00 38.83 -16.46
N THR A 300 -6.21 38.62 -17.75
CA THR A 300 -5.67 39.46 -18.82
C THR A 300 -6.22 40.87 -18.69
N SER A 301 -5.58 41.71 -17.86
CA SER A 301 -5.80 43.16 -17.86
C SER A 301 -4.62 43.93 -17.27
N GLU A 302 -3.40 43.72 -17.76
CA GLU A 302 -2.27 44.63 -17.43
C GLU A 302 -1.15 44.56 -18.48
N ALA A 303 -1.52 44.43 -19.75
CA ALA A 303 -0.60 44.47 -20.89
C ALA A 303 -0.99 45.57 -21.89
N GLU A 304 -1.46 46.73 -21.43
CA GLU A 304 -1.59 47.94 -22.24
C GLU A 304 -1.39 49.19 -21.36
N GLN A 305 -0.17 49.40 -20.86
CA GLN A 305 0.29 50.71 -20.40
C GLN A 305 1.81 50.69 -20.18
N MET A 306 2.58 50.70 -21.27
CA MET A 306 3.95 51.26 -21.31
C MET A 306 4.45 51.25 -22.76
N VAL A 307 3.85 52.10 -23.60
CA VAL A 307 4.52 52.65 -24.80
C VAL A 307 4.13 54.12 -24.89
N ILE A 308 4.88 54.96 -24.18
CA ILE A 308 5.24 56.33 -24.60
C ILE A 308 6.72 56.47 -24.31
#